data_AF-A0A7W2M685-F1
#
_entry.id   AF-A0A7W2M685-F1
#
_cell.length_a   1.000
_cell.length_b   1.000
_cell.length_c   1.000
_cell.angle_alpha   90.00
_cell.angle_beta   90.00
_cell.angle_gamma   90.00
#
_symmetry.space_group_name_H-M   'P 1'
#
loop_
_entity.id
_entity.type
_entity.pdbx_description
1 polymer ?
#
loop_
_entity_poly.entity_id
_entity_poly.type
_entity_poly.pdbx_seq_one_letter_code
_entity_poly.pdbx_strand_id
1 'polypeptide(L)'
;MKQLITDRNLIIINSVIILYFFGIYILYKYQVDIVIIGVFQEMLSIPFMLAQIIFIIIGIHHLVKHKIKILTLISVIALAICLTITVGSFF
;
A
#
# COMPACT_ATOMS: atom_id res chain seq x y z
N MET A 1 -22.89 -3.02 -15.52
CA MET A 1 -21.82 -3.58 -14.67
C MET A 1 -21.41 -2.50 -13.66
N LYS A 2 -21.70 -2.68 -12.37
CA LYS A 2 -21.22 -1.75 -11.33
C LYS A 2 -19.69 -1.74 -11.37
N GLN A 3 -19.07 -0.58 -11.57
CA GLN A 3 -17.61 -0.44 -11.54
C GLN A 3 -17.10 -0.94 -10.19
N LEU A 4 -16.54 -2.15 -10.16
CA LEU A 4 -15.97 -2.79 -8.95
C LEU A 4 -14.86 -1.94 -8.32
N ILE A 5 -14.25 -1.05 -9.11
CA ILE A 5 -13.22 -0.11 -8.68
C ILE A 5 -13.82 1.30 -8.75
N THR A 6 -14.37 1.75 -7.62
CA THR A 6 -14.72 3.16 -7.41
C THR A 6 -13.54 3.87 -6.75
N ASP A 7 -13.38 5.18 -6.96
CA ASP A 7 -12.33 6.00 -6.32
C ASP A 7 -12.18 5.73 -4.81
N ARG A 8 -13.31 5.55 -4.13
CA ARG A 8 -13.37 5.26 -2.69
C ARG A 8 -12.72 3.93 -2.33
N ASN A 9 -12.94 2.88 -3.12
CA ASN A 9 -12.36 1.56 -2.88
C ASN A 9 -10.85 1.60 -3.08
N LEU A 10 -10.39 2.29 -4.13
CA LEU A 10 -8.97 2.47 -4.41
C LEU A 10 -8.27 3.19 -3.26
N ILE A 11 -8.86 4.27 -2.75
CA ILE A 11 -8.33 5.00 -1.58
C ILE A 11 -8.27 4.10 -0.35
N ILE A 12 -9.36 3.37 -0.04
CA ILE A 12 -9.41 2.50 1.14
C ILE A 12 -8.30 1.45 1.08
N ILE A 13 -8.17 0.77 -0.06
CA ILE A 13 -7.15 -0.27 -0.22
C ILE A 13 -5.75 0.33 -0.09
N ASN A 14 -5.50 1.46 -0.77
CA ASN A 14 -4.22 2.17 -0.67
C ASN A 14 -3.90 2.55 0.78
N SER A 15 -4.87 3.09 1.52
CA SER A 15 -4.71 3.47 2.93
C SER A 15 -4.43 2.26 3.83
N VAL A 16 -5.10 1.13 3.63
CA VAL A 16 -4.87 -0.10 4.41
C VAL A 16 -3.46 -0.61 4.21
N ILE A 17 -2.98 -0.62 2.96
CA ILE A 17 -1.63 -1.09 2.63
C ILE A 17 -0.56 -0.17 3.26
N ILE A 18 -0.73 1.15 3.17
CA ILE A 18 0.19 2.11 3.80
C ILE A 18 0.20 1.92 5.31
N LEU A 19 -0.98 1.77 5.94
CA LEU A 19 -1.08 1.55 7.39
C LEU A 19 -0.40 0.25 7.83
N TYR A 20 -0.53 -0.82 7.04
CA TYR A 20 0.15 -2.09 7.32
C TYR A 20 1.68 -1.90 7.36
N PHE A 21 2.28 -1.34 6.31
CA PHE A 21 3.74 -1.15 6.28
C PHE A 21 4.24 -0.12 7.28
N PHE A 22 3.45 0.92 7.56
CA PHE A 22 3.75 1.86 8.62
C PHE A 22 3.76 1.19 10.00
N GLY A 23 2.82 0.28 10.26
CA GLY A 23 2.79 -0.54 11.47
C GLY A 23 4.02 -1.44 11.58
N ILE A 24 4.37 -2.15 10.51
CA ILE A 24 5.59 -2.97 10.45
C ILE A 24 6.84 -2.11 10.72
N TYR A 25 6.93 -0.92 10.12
CA TYR A 25 8.05 -0.01 10.33
C TYR A 25 8.18 0.43 11.79
N ILE A 26 7.07 0.73 12.47
CA ILE A 26 7.06 1.05 13.90
C ILE A 26 7.53 -0.15 14.71
N LEU A 27 7.00 -1.34 14.46
CA LEU A 27 7.37 -2.56 15.18
C LEU A 27 8.87 -2.87 15.04
N TYR A 28 9.41 -2.69 13.84
CA TYR A 28 10.85 -2.79 13.58
C TYR A 28 11.66 -1.75 14.38
N LYS A 29 11.23 -0.48 14.36
CA LYS A 29 11.92 0.62 15.06
C LYS A 29 11.98 0.43 16.58
N TYR A 30 10.92 -0.14 17.17
CA TYR A 30 10.84 -0.42 18.60
C TYR A 30 11.34 -1.82 18.99
N GLN A 31 11.89 -2.59 18.03
CA GLN A 31 12.42 -3.94 18.25
C GLN A 31 11.42 -4.86 18.97
N VAL A 32 10.15 -4.77 18.58
CA VAL A 32 9.09 -5.59 19.16
C VAL A 32 9.21 -7.00 18.62
N ASP A 33 9.91 -7.86 19.35
CA ASP A 33 10.23 -9.23 18.92
C ASP A 33 9.18 -10.22 19.45
N ILE A 34 8.02 -10.25 18.78
CA ILE A 34 6.94 -11.19 19.07
C ILE A 34 6.87 -12.20 17.93
N VAL A 35 7.06 -13.49 18.24
CA VAL A 35 7.10 -14.59 17.25
C VAL A 35 5.89 -14.57 16.31
N ILE A 36 4.69 -14.34 16.84
CA ILE A 36 3.46 -14.27 16.03
C ILE A 36 3.54 -13.10 15.02
N ILE A 37 4.00 -11.93 15.45
CA ILE A 37 4.14 -10.76 14.58
C ILE A 37 5.15 -11.02 13.46
N GLY A 38 6.28 -11.68 13.78
CA GLY A 38 7.29 -12.07 12.79
C GLY A 38 6.72 -12.97 11.68
N VAL A 39 5.93 -13.99 12.05
CA VAL A 39 5.28 -14.89 11.07
C VAL A 39 4.29 -14.12 10.18
N PHE A 40 3.46 -13.25 10.77
CA PHE A 40 2.53 -12.43 10.00
C PHE A 40 3.28 -11.45 9.07
N GLN A 41 4.37 -10.85 9.55
CA GLN A 41 5.20 -9.97 8.75
C GLN A 41 5.76 -10.70 7.53
N GLU A 42 6.37 -11.87 7.69
CA GLU A 42 6.93 -12.63 6.57
C GLU A 42 5.84 -13.06 5.58
N MET A 43 4.71 -13.56 6.09
CA MET A 43 3.64 -14.09 5.25
C MET A 43 2.88 -12.99 4.49
N LEU A 44 2.66 -11.82 5.10
CA LEU A 44 1.88 -10.73 4.50
C LEU A 44 2.73 -9.67 3.79
N SER A 45 4.02 -9.51 4.11
CA SER A 45 4.83 -8.46 3.46
C SER A 45 5.03 -8.71 1.97
N ILE A 46 5.27 -9.96 1.55
CA ILE A 46 5.41 -10.32 0.12
C ILE A 46 4.11 -10.03 -0.66
N PRO A 47 2.93 -10.56 -0.27
CA PRO A 47 1.70 -10.28 -1.01
C PRO A 47 1.32 -8.80 -0.94
N PHE A 48 1.57 -8.09 0.17
CA PHE A 48 1.31 -6.65 0.21
C PHE A 48 2.29 -5.81 -0.62
N MET A 49 3.56 -6.21 -0.75
CA MET A 49 4.50 -5.59 -1.68
C MET A 49 4.03 -5.73 -3.13
N LEU A 50 3.61 -6.94 -3.53
CA LEU A 50 3.03 -7.17 -4.86
C LEU A 50 1.75 -6.36 -5.05
N ALA A 51 0.88 -6.32 -4.05
CA ALA A 51 -0.33 -5.52 -4.08
C ALA A 51 -0.02 -4.03 -4.29
N GLN A 52 1.00 -3.45 -3.63
CA GLN A 52 1.38 -2.06 -3.84
C GLN A 52 1.69 -1.75 -5.31
N ILE A 53 2.50 -2.60 -5.95
CA ILE A 53 2.87 -2.43 -7.36
C ILE A 53 1.62 -2.49 -8.26
N ILE A 54 0.76 -3.49 -8.04
CA ILE A 54 -0.48 -3.66 -8.81
C ILE A 54 -1.42 -2.46 -8.61
N PHE A 55 -1.60 -1.99 -7.38
CA PHE A 55 -2.49 -0.87 -7.05
C PHE A 55 -1.95 0.49 -7.54
N ILE A 56 -0.63 0.66 -7.66
CA ILE A 56 -0.04 1.83 -8.34
C ILE A 56 -0.42 1.82 -9.82
N ILE A 57 -0.25 0.70 -10.52
CA ILE A 57 -0.58 0.59 -11.95
C ILE A 57 -2.08 0.83 -12.17
N ILE A 58 -2.93 0.20 -11.36
CA ILE A 58 -4.38 0.40 -11.40
C ILE A 58 -4.72 1.87 -11.08
N GLY A 59 -4.07 2.46 -10.08
CA GLY A 59 -4.31 3.84 -9.68
C GLY A 59 -3.94 4.85 -10.76
N ILE A 60 -2.80 4.67 -11.42
CA ILE A 60 -2.38 5.50 -12.56
C ILE A 60 -3.36 5.33 -13.73
N HIS A 61 -3.72 4.09 -14.09
CA HIS A 61 -4.66 3.84 -15.16
C HIS A 61 -6.03 4.50 -14.90
N HIS A 62 -6.50 4.40 -13.65
CA HIS A 62 -7.75 5.02 -13.21
C HIS A 62 -7.69 6.55 -13.25
N LEU A 63 -6.55 7.15 -12.86
CA LEU A 63 -6.32 8.60 -12.91
C LEU A 63 -6.31 9.16 -14.34
N VAL A 64 -5.77 8.41 -15.30
CA VAL A 64 -5.69 8.82 -16.72
C VAL A 64 -7.07 8.71 -17.40
N LYS A 65 -7.88 7.73 -16.99
CA LYS A 65 -9.16 7.42 -17.65
C LYS A 65 -10.36 8.19 -17.10
N HIS A 66 -10.28 8.70 -15.88
CA HIS A 66 -11.36 9.43 -15.21
C HIS A 66 -10.92 10.85 -14.79
N LYS A 67 -11.89 11.72 -14.45
CA LYS A 67 -11.54 13.05 -13.90
C LYS A 67 -10.69 12.87 -12.65
N ILE A 68 -9.50 13.49 -12.66
CA ILE A 68 -8.53 13.43 -11.57
C ILE A 68 -9.20 13.99 -10.30
N LYS A 69 -9.46 13.10 -9.33
CA LYS A 69 -9.78 13.52 -7.97
C LYS A 69 -8.45 13.66 -7.22
N ILE A 70 -8.24 14.83 -6.62
CA ILE A 70 -7.01 15.14 -5.86
C ILE A 70 -6.76 14.08 -4.77
N LEU A 71 -7.83 13.54 -4.19
CA LEU A 71 -7.76 12.52 -3.14
C LEU A 71 -7.18 11.17 -3.64
N THR A 72 -7.56 10.70 -4.83
CA THR A 72 -6.98 9.48 -5.41
C THR A 72 -5.53 9.70 -5.82
N LEU A 73 -5.20 10.88 -6.37
CA LEU A 73 -3.82 11.28 -6.68
C LEU A 73 -2.92 11.20 -5.43
N ILE A 74 -3.34 11.83 -4.33
CA ILE A 74 -2.60 11.81 -3.06
C ILE A 74 -2.42 10.37 -2.57
N SER A 75 -3.45 9.52 -2.65
CA SER A 75 -3.34 8.13 -2.21
C SER A 75 -2.33 7.32 -3.03
N VAL A 76 -2.27 7.53 -4.35
CA VAL A 76 -1.35 6.82 -5.25
C VAL A 76 0.08 7.31 -5.02
N ILE A 77 0.28 8.62 -4.84
CA ILE A 77 1.60 9.19 -4.51
C ILE A 77 2.09 8.65 -3.16
N ALA A 78 1.24 8.64 -2.14
CA ALA A 78 1.58 8.09 -0.84
C ALA A 78 1.94 6.59 -0.92
N LEU A 79 1.24 5.82 -1.75
CA LEU A 79 1.56 4.42 -1.99
C LEU A 79 2.93 4.25 -2.67
N ALA A 80 3.24 5.10 -3.65
CA ALA A 80 4.53 5.08 -4.35
C ALA A 80 5.68 5.40 -3.40
N ILE A 81 5.54 6.39 -2.52
CA ILE A 81 6.53 6.71 -1.48
C ILE A 81 6.69 5.52 -0.53
N CYS A 82 5.59 4.90 -0.11
CA CYS A 82 5.62 3.71 0.75
C CYS A 82 6.37 2.55 0.08
N LEU A 83 6.17 2.34 -1.22
CA LEU A 83 6.88 1.33 -1.98
C LEU A 83 8.39 1.62 -2.01
N THR A 84 8.80 2.86 -2.28
CA THR A 84 10.23 3.23 -2.28
C THR A 84 10.89 2.99 -0.93
N ILE A 85 10.24 3.36 0.18
CA ILE A 85 10.76 3.12 1.53
C ILE A 85 10.84 1.62 1.83
N THR A 86 9.79 0.87 1.45
CA THR A 86 9.73 -0.57 1.70
C THR A 86 10.82 -1.30 0.93
N VAL A 87 10.92 -1.08 -0.39
CA VAL A 87 11.97 -1.69 -1.23
C VAL A 87 13.36 -1.30 -0.74
N GLY A 88 13.60 -0.03 -0.39
CA GLY A 88 14.87 0.43 0.16
C GLY A 88 15.17 -0.04 1.58
N SER A 89 14.18 -0.61 2.28
CA SER A 89 14.39 -1.28 3.58
C SER A 89 14.62 -2.79 3.43
N PHE A 90 14.23 -3.39 2.29
CA PHE A 90 14.42 -4.81 1.99
C PHE A 90 15.72 -5.10 1.23
N PHE A 91 16.23 -4.14 0.44
CA PHE A 91 17.51 -4.21 -0.27
C PHE A 91 18.57 -3.37 0.43
#